data_AF-K1XU33-F1
#
_entry.id   AF-K1XU33-F1
#
_cell.length_a   1.000
_cell.length_b   1.000
_cell.length_c   1.000
_cell.angle_alpha   90.00
_cell.angle_beta   90.00
_cell.angle_gamma   90.00
#
_symmetry.space_group_name_H-M   'P 1'
#
loop_
_entity.id
_entity.type
_entity.pdbx_description
1 polymer ?
#
loop_
_entity_poly.entity_id
_entity_poly.type
_entity_poly.pdbx_seq_one_letter_code
_entity_poly.pdbx_strand_id
1 'polypeptide(L)'
;MNNYTESKKYFKEALKIKDITTYFRWKTLFYLSSICKSENKKNNVYTKLEERELKKKKNKSDGLYTREASEMIYRMGSIYKLNKNYKKARAAFELLLNESSNMDIIDGVCFHLGEICFILNNFVAAKQYFKQCLKHNPEHNKALELLNRC
;
A
#
# COMPACT_ATOMS: atom_id res chain seq x y z
N MET A 1 20.09 19.91 0.24
CA MET A 1 19.15 19.90 1.40
C MET A 1 17.84 20.69 1.19
N ASN A 2 17.57 21.30 0.02
CA ASN A 2 16.40 22.20 -0.18
C ASN A 2 15.13 21.60 -0.82
N ASN A 3 15.13 20.35 -1.29
CA ASN A 3 14.03 19.86 -2.14
C ASN A 3 12.78 19.40 -1.34
N TYR A 4 12.96 18.97 -0.09
CA TYR A 4 11.88 18.41 0.74
C TYR A 4 10.96 19.46 1.36
N THR A 5 11.51 20.62 1.73
CA THR A 5 10.75 21.73 2.32
C THR A 5 9.80 22.37 1.30
N GLU A 6 10.26 22.52 0.05
CA GLU A 6 9.44 23.06 -1.03
C GLU A 6 8.36 22.06 -1.47
N SER A 7 8.74 20.79 -1.68
CA SER A 7 7.77 19.70 -1.98
C SER A 7 6.67 19.61 -0.93
N LYS A 8 7.02 19.74 0.35
CA LYS A 8 6.06 19.74 1.46
C LYS A 8 5.08 20.92 1.39
N LYS A 9 5.53 22.11 0.97
CA LYS A 9 4.67 23.28 0.79
C LYS A 9 3.64 23.01 -0.33
N TYR A 10 4.08 22.52 -1.49
CA TYR A 10 3.18 22.21 -2.61
C TYR A 10 2.13 21.16 -2.23
N PHE A 11 2.52 20.10 -1.51
CA PHE A 11 1.56 19.11 -1.04
C PHE A 11 0.55 19.67 -0.02
N LYS A 12 0.97 20.57 0.88
CA LYS A 12 0.02 21.24 1.80
C LYS A 12 -0.98 22.12 1.05
N GLU A 13 -0.52 22.85 0.04
CA GLU A 13 -1.42 23.67 -0.80
C GLU A 13 -2.38 22.79 -1.61
N ALA A 14 -1.91 21.67 -2.16
CA ALA A 14 -2.77 20.73 -2.88
C ALA A 14 -3.95 20.22 -2.01
N LEU A 15 -3.75 20.00 -0.70
CA LEU A 15 -4.83 19.60 0.21
C LEU A 15 -5.91 20.66 0.42
N LYS A 16 -5.63 21.94 0.11
CA LYS A 16 -6.59 23.05 0.22
C LYS A 16 -7.48 23.17 -1.01
N ILE A 17 -7.13 22.52 -2.12
CA ILE A 17 -7.94 22.53 -3.34
C ILE A 17 -9.28 21.85 -3.03
N LYS A 18 -10.39 22.58 -3.26
CA LYS A 18 -11.75 22.17 -2.87
C LYS A 18 -12.19 20.88 -3.58
N ASP A 19 -11.80 20.73 -4.84
CA ASP A 19 -12.15 19.59 -5.70
C ASP A 19 -11.00 18.60 -5.89
N ILE A 20 -10.08 18.52 -4.92
CA ILE A 20 -9.02 17.51 -4.98
C ILE A 20 -9.65 16.11 -4.97
N THR A 21 -9.42 15.36 -6.04
CA THR A 21 -9.92 13.98 -6.10
C THR A 21 -9.42 13.17 -4.91
N THR A 22 -10.21 12.17 -4.50
CA THR A 22 -9.83 11.31 -3.38
C THR A 22 -8.46 10.65 -3.60
N TYR A 23 -8.15 10.25 -4.84
CA TYR A 23 -6.83 9.76 -5.25
C TYR A 23 -5.71 10.76 -4.92
N PHE A 24 -5.83 11.99 -5.43
CA PHE A 24 -4.82 13.02 -5.23
C PHE A 24 -4.72 13.43 -3.76
N ARG A 25 -5.83 13.44 -3.01
CA ARG A 25 -5.83 13.74 -1.58
C ARG A 25 -5.05 12.69 -0.80
N TRP A 26 -5.29 11.42 -1.06
CA TRP A 26 -4.58 10.29 -0.45
C TRP A 26 -3.10 10.28 -0.77
N LYS A 27 -2.76 10.46 -2.05
CA LYS A 27 -1.37 10.54 -2.51
C LYS A 27 -0.63 11.71 -1.86
N THR A 28 -1.30 12.84 -1.71
CA THR A 28 -0.76 14.04 -1.04
C THR A 28 -0.54 13.79 0.45
N LEU A 29 -1.50 13.18 1.15
CA LEU A 29 -1.35 12.78 2.56
C LEU A 29 -0.18 11.80 2.73
N PHE A 30 -0.06 10.82 1.84
CA PHE A 30 1.04 9.84 1.81
C PHE A 30 2.41 10.47 1.68
N TYR A 31 2.59 11.39 0.73
CA TYR A 31 3.87 12.06 0.56
C TYR A 31 4.19 12.96 1.76
N LEU A 32 3.21 13.67 2.31
CA LEU A 32 3.40 14.47 3.53
C LEU A 32 3.73 13.62 4.76
N SER A 33 3.09 12.45 4.88
CA SER A 33 3.34 11.44 5.92
C SER A 33 4.78 10.91 5.83
N SER A 34 5.24 10.62 4.62
CA SER A 34 6.60 10.16 4.34
C SER A 34 7.67 11.24 4.60
N ILE A 35 7.45 12.47 4.13
CA ILE A 35 8.39 13.60 4.32
C ILE A 35 8.55 13.96 5.80
N CYS A 36 7.48 14.00 6.59
CA CYS A 36 7.62 14.34 8.01
C CYS A 36 8.21 13.20 8.85
N LYS A 37 8.08 11.94 8.39
CA LYS A 37 8.75 10.80 9.05
C LYS A 37 10.26 10.83 8.84
N SER A 38 10.76 11.27 7.68
CA SER A 38 12.20 11.56 7.50
C SER A 38 12.70 12.70 8.39
N GLU A 39 11.81 13.62 8.81
CA GLU A 39 12.12 14.65 9.82
C GLU A 39 12.03 14.14 11.27
N ASN A 40 11.95 12.81 11.49
CA ASN A 40 11.88 12.16 12.81
C ASN A 40 10.67 12.56 13.68
N LYS A 41 9.61 13.10 13.07
CA LYS A 41 8.35 13.42 13.77
C LYS A 41 7.49 12.16 13.88
N LYS A 42 7.73 11.37 14.93
CA LYS A 42 7.10 10.05 15.18
C LYS A 42 5.57 10.07 15.26
N ASN A 43 4.93 11.22 15.44
CA ASN A 43 3.47 11.40 15.48
C ASN A 43 3.02 12.55 14.58
N ASN A 44 2.99 12.29 13.27
CA ASN A 44 2.63 13.31 12.30
C ASN A 44 1.10 13.39 12.10
N VAL A 45 0.57 14.60 11.99
CA VAL A 45 -0.87 14.85 11.77
C VAL A 45 -1.36 14.16 10.49
N TYR A 46 -0.52 14.04 9.46
CA TYR A 46 -0.89 13.43 8.19
C TYR A 46 -1.15 11.92 8.31
N THR A 47 -0.42 11.18 9.16
CA THR A 47 -0.72 9.77 9.45
C THR A 47 -2.11 9.59 10.08
N LYS A 48 -2.49 10.47 11.02
CA LYS A 48 -3.82 10.41 11.64
C LYS A 48 -4.94 10.76 10.65
N LEU A 49 -4.65 11.66 9.71
CA LEU A 49 -5.59 12.02 8.64
C LEU A 49 -5.77 10.87 7.65
N GLU A 50 -4.69 10.17 7.26
CA GLU A 50 -4.77 8.94 6.46
C GLU A 50 -5.69 7.91 7.12
N GLU A 51 -5.42 7.55 8.38
CA GLU A 51 -6.22 6.56 9.12
C GLU A 51 -7.70 6.96 9.23
N ARG A 52 -7.98 8.25 9.44
CA ARG A 52 -9.35 8.76 9.52
C ARG A 52 -10.09 8.65 8.19
N GLU A 53 -9.42 8.96 7.08
CA GLU A 53 -10.01 8.82 5.74
C GLU A 53 -10.23 7.35 5.39
N LEU A 54 -9.35 6.45 5.83
CA LEU A 54 -9.48 5.02 5.55
C LEU A 54 -10.70 4.44 6.28
N LYS A 55 -10.87 4.82 7.57
CA LYS A 55 -12.04 4.43 8.38
C LYS A 55 -13.37 4.87 7.78
N LYS A 56 -13.42 6.04 7.12
CA LYS A 56 -14.64 6.50 6.43
C LYS A 56 -15.00 5.67 5.22
N LYS A 57 -14.01 5.01 4.61
CA LYS A 57 -14.17 4.18 3.41
C LYS A 57 -14.29 2.68 3.70
N LYS A 58 -14.37 2.30 4.97
CA LYS A 58 -14.91 0.99 5.36
C LYS A 58 -16.42 1.02 5.19
N ASN A 59 -16.95 0.04 4.49
CA ASN A 59 -18.38 -0.23 4.42
C ASN A 59 -18.88 -0.55 5.83
N LYS A 60 -19.97 0.10 6.24
CA LYS A 60 -20.52 -0.05 7.60
C LYS A 60 -21.17 -1.41 7.85
N SER A 61 -21.56 -2.12 6.79
CA SER A 61 -22.30 -3.39 6.85
C SER A 61 -21.39 -4.60 7.05
N ASP A 62 -20.22 -4.61 6.42
CA ASP A 62 -19.29 -5.75 6.40
C ASP A 62 -17.89 -5.39 6.97
N GLY A 63 -17.62 -4.10 7.22
CA GLY A 63 -16.35 -3.63 7.75
C GLY A 63 -15.19 -3.67 6.73
N LEU A 64 -15.47 -3.92 5.45
CA LEU A 64 -14.47 -4.05 4.39
C LEU A 64 -14.19 -2.71 3.70
N TYR A 65 -12.99 -2.53 3.19
CA TYR A 65 -12.66 -1.38 2.35
C TYR A 65 -13.40 -1.45 1.02
N THR A 66 -13.99 -0.32 0.63
CA THR A 66 -14.50 -0.10 -0.72
C THR A 66 -13.42 -0.40 -1.77
N ARG A 67 -13.84 -0.80 -2.98
CA ARG A 67 -12.94 -1.06 -4.12
C ARG A 67 -11.90 0.04 -4.35
N GLU A 68 -12.34 1.29 -4.25
CA GLU A 68 -11.50 2.48 -4.39
C GLU A 68 -10.45 2.60 -3.27
N ALA A 69 -10.84 2.35 -2.02
CA ALA A 69 -9.92 2.36 -0.89
C ALA A 69 -8.91 1.23 -1.02
N SER A 70 -9.35 0.04 -1.45
CA SER A 70 -8.46 -1.09 -1.68
C SER A 70 -7.40 -0.78 -2.74
N GLU A 71 -7.81 -0.18 -3.86
CA GLU A 71 -6.88 0.27 -4.91
C GLU A 71 -5.87 1.30 -4.40
N MET A 72 -6.27 2.19 -3.49
CA MET A 72 -5.36 3.18 -2.90
C MET A 72 -4.35 2.56 -1.96
N ILE A 73 -4.79 1.67 -1.08
CA ILE A 73 -3.91 0.92 -0.17
C ILE A 73 -2.92 0.08 -1.00
N TYR A 74 -3.37 -0.51 -2.11
CA TYR A 74 -2.53 -1.31 -3.00
C TYR A 74 -1.38 -0.47 -3.55
N ARG A 75 -1.70 0.70 -4.12
CA ARG A 75 -0.70 1.64 -4.66
C ARG A 75 0.25 2.14 -3.58
N MET A 76 -0.24 2.42 -2.37
CA MET A 76 0.63 2.78 -1.23
C MET A 76 1.61 1.65 -0.90
N GLY A 77 1.13 0.41 -0.84
CA GLY A 77 1.95 -0.78 -0.66
C GLY A 77 3.05 -0.88 -1.73
N SER A 78 2.69 -0.69 -3.00
CA SER A 78 3.64 -0.70 -4.11
C SER A 78 4.69 0.40 -3.99
N ILE A 79 4.29 1.63 -3.60
CA ILE A 79 5.24 2.73 -3.38
C ILE A 79 6.17 2.42 -2.20
N TYR A 80 5.66 1.86 -1.10
CA TYR A 80 6.51 1.43 0.01
C TYR A 80 7.51 0.34 -0.42
N LYS A 81 7.09 -0.60 -1.28
CA LYS A 81 7.97 -1.63 -1.83
C LYS A 81 9.08 -1.01 -2.70
N LEU A 82 8.74 -0.08 -3.59
CA LEU A 82 9.71 0.65 -4.42
C LEU A 82 10.73 1.42 -3.58
N ASN A 83 10.27 2.01 -2.47
CA ASN A 83 11.14 2.70 -1.50
C ASN A 83 11.90 1.74 -0.57
N LYS A 84 11.89 0.43 -0.84
CA LYS A 84 12.49 -0.64 -0.02
C LYS A 84 11.99 -0.66 1.43
N ASN A 85 10.87 -0.02 1.71
CA ASN A 85 10.22 -0.04 3.02
C ASN A 85 9.32 -1.28 3.12
N TYR A 86 9.95 -2.44 3.10
CA TYR A 86 9.27 -3.74 3.01
C TYR A 86 8.32 -3.98 4.18
N LYS A 87 8.63 -3.48 5.39
CA LYS A 87 7.75 -3.60 6.56
C LYS A 87 6.39 -2.92 6.35
N LYS A 88 6.39 -1.69 5.82
CA LYS A 88 5.14 -0.96 5.55
C LYS A 88 4.43 -1.48 4.31
N ALA A 89 5.18 -1.86 3.29
CA ALA A 89 4.62 -2.48 2.10
C ALA A 89 3.84 -3.74 2.48
N ARG A 90 4.47 -4.63 3.26
CA ARG A 90 3.84 -5.85 3.76
C ARG A 90 2.58 -5.55 4.56
N ALA A 91 2.65 -4.61 5.51
CA ALA A 91 1.48 -4.23 6.31
C ALA A 91 0.30 -3.72 5.45
N ALA A 92 0.57 -2.94 4.39
CA ALA A 92 -0.47 -2.46 3.49
C ALA A 92 -1.11 -3.61 2.68
N PHE A 93 -0.30 -4.55 2.21
CA PHE A 93 -0.79 -5.71 1.47
C PHE A 93 -1.51 -6.73 2.37
N GLU A 94 -1.03 -6.98 3.59
CA GLU A 94 -1.71 -7.80 4.60
C GLU A 94 -3.06 -7.20 4.98
N LEU A 95 -3.14 -5.86 5.08
CA LEU A 95 -4.41 -5.17 5.32
C LEU A 95 -5.42 -5.44 4.21
N LEU A 96 -4.98 -5.45 2.95
CA LEU A 96 -5.86 -5.76 1.81
C LEU A 96 -6.31 -7.22 1.79
N LEU A 97 -5.42 -8.15 2.15
CA LEU A 97 -5.76 -9.56 2.19
C LEU A 97 -6.88 -9.85 3.21
N ASN A 98 -6.89 -9.10 4.32
CA ASN A 98 -7.82 -9.32 5.43
C ASN A 98 -9.09 -8.47 5.35
N GLU A 99 -9.01 -7.26 4.77
CA GLU A 99 -10.07 -6.25 4.90
C GLU A 99 -10.56 -5.69 3.54
N SER A 100 -10.16 -6.26 2.41
CA SER A 100 -10.66 -5.84 1.09
C SER A 100 -11.86 -6.66 0.65
N SER A 101 -12.91 -6.00 0.12
CA SER A 101 -13.97 -6.68 -0.63
C SER A 101 -13.62 -6.88 -2.11
N ASN A 102 -12.51 -6.29 -2.57
CA ASN A 102 -12.08 -6.35 -3.97
C ASN A 102 -11.24 -7.60 -4.22
N MET A 103 -11.84 -8.61 -4.86
CA MET A 103 -11.17 -9.87 -5.20
C MET A 103 -10.22 -9.72 -6.40
N ASP A 104 -10.43 -8.72 -7.26
CA ASP A 104 -9.66 -8.52 -8.50
C ASP A 104 -8.18 -8.19 -8.25
N ILE A 105 -7.82 -7.77 -7.02
CA ILE A 105 -6.45 -7.38 -6.67
C ILE A 105 -5.73 -8.45 -5.82
N ILE A 106 -6.43 -9.51 -5.43
CA ILE A 106 -5.92 -10.47 -4.43
C ILE A 106 -4.72 -11.24 -4.98
N ASP A 107 -4.72 -11.62 -6.26
CA ASP A 107 -3.58 -12.25 -6.92
C ASP A 107 -2.34 -11.34 -6.91
N GLY A 108 -2.51 -10.06 -7.24
CA GLY A 108 -1.44 -9.05 -7.18
C GLY A 108 -0.93 -8.78 -5.77
N VAL A 109 -1.84 -8.74 -4.77
CA VAL A 109 -1.50 -8.60 -3.34
C VAL A 109 -0.65 -9.80 -2.90
N CYS A 110 -1.07 -11.01 -3.23
CA CYS A 110 -0.33 -12.24 -2.93
C CYS A 110 1.04 -12.23 -3.62
N PHE A 111 1.11 -11.84 -4.89
CA PHE A 111 2.37 -11.74 -5.61
C PHE A 111 3.34 -10.77 -4.92
N HIS A 112 2.89 -9.56 -4.55
CA HIS A 112 3.74 -8.59 -3.88
C HIS A 112 4.19 -9.01 -2.48
N LEU A 113 3.34 -9.69 -1.71
CA LEU A 113 3.74 -10.30 -0.43
C LEU A 113 4.80 -11.39 -0.65
N GLY A 114 4.62 -12.23 -1.67
CA GLY A 114 5.60 -13.23 -2.08
C GLY A 114 6.95 -12.62 -2.45
N GLU A 115 6.97 -11.57 -3.28
CA GLU A 115 8.19 -10.85 -3.66
C GLU A 115 8.89 -10.24 -2.44
N ILE A 116 8.14 -9.63 -1.52
CA ILE A 116 8.71 -9.06 -0.29
C ILE A 116 9.35 -10.16 0.56
N CYS A 117 8.67 -11.29 0.74
CA CYS A 117 9.22 -12.44 1.47
C CYS A 117 10.46 -13.01 0.79
N PHE A 118 10.47 -13.10 -0.55
CA PHE A 118 11.61 -13.55 -1.34
C PHE A 118 12.83 -12.64 -1.13
N ILE A 119 12.64 -11.31 -1.23
CA ILE A 119 13.71 -10.32 -1.01
C ILE A 119 14.27 -10.40 0.43
N LEU A 120 13.42 -10.72 1.40
CA LEU A 120 13.81 -10.90 2.80
C LEU A 120 14.36 -12.30 3.09
N ASN A 121 14.65 -13.11 2.07
CA ASN A 121 15.12 -14.50 2.17
C ASN A 121 14.19 -15.43 2.97
N ASN A 122 12.92 -15.06 3.15
CA ASN A 122 11.91 -15.91 3.74
C ASN A 122 11.21 -16.72 2.64
N PHE A 123 11.93 -17.71 2.10
CA PHE A 123 11.45 -18.53 0.99
C PHE A 123 10.23 -19.38 1.35
N VAL A 124 10.08 -19.79 2.61
CA VAL A 124 8.91 -20.54 3.08
C VAL A 124 7.64 -19.72 2.92
N ALA A 125 7.63 -18.47 3.41
CA ALA A 125 6.50 -17.58 3.25
C ALA A 125 6.32 -17.15 1.77
N ALA A 126 7.41 -16.92 1.05
CA ALA A 126 7.35 -16.56 -0.38
C ALA A 126 6.62 -17.64 -1.19
N LYS A 127 6.95 -18.92 -0.99
CA LYS A 127 6.26 -20.06 -1.62
C LYS A 127 4.76 -20.07 -1.33
N GLN A 128 4.37 -19.82 -0.07
CA GLN A 128 2.96 -19.81 0.31
C GLN A 128 2.20 -18.72 -0.44
N TYR A 129 2.74 -17.50 -0.49
CA TYR A 129 2.10 -16.39 -1.17
C TYR A 129 2.07 -16.54 -2.70
N PHE A 130 3.14 -17.05 -3.32
CA PHE A 130 3.13 -17.34 -4.76
C PHE A 130 2.13 -18.44 -5.14
N LYS A 131 1.97 -19.47 -4.30
CA LYS A 131 0.91 -20.48 -4.48
C LYS A 131 -0.48 -19.88 -4.38
N GLN A 132 -0.72 -18.96 -3.43
CA GLN A 132 -1.99 -18.26 -3.32
C GLN A 132 -2.25 -17.37 -4.55
N CYS A 133 -1.24 -16.63 -5.03
CA CYS A 133 -1.32 -15.87 -6.28
C CYS A 133 -1.78 -16.76 -7.45
N LEU A 134 -1.12 -17.90 -7.66
CA LEU A 134 -1.44 -18.83 -8.74
C LEU A 134 -2.80 -19.52 -8.58
N LYS A 135 -3.33 -19.61 -7.36
CA LYS A 135 -4.69 -20.11 -7.12
C LYS A 135 -5.75 -19.14 -7.66
N HIS A 136 -5.50 -17.84 -7.58
CA HIS A 136 -6.39 -16.79 -8.08
C HIS A 136 -6.13 -16.44 -9.55
N ASN A 137 -4.88 -16.52 -9.99
CA ASN A 137 -4.45 -16.26 -11.35
C ASN A 137 -3.42 -17.31 -11.80
N PRO A 138 -3.87 -18.46 -12.34
CA PRO A 138 -2.99 -19.55 -12.75
C PRO A 138 -1.98 -19.18 -13.85
N GLU A 139 -2.28 -18.15 -14.65
CA GLU A 139 -1.44 -17.69 -15.76
C GLU A 139 -0.40 -16.63 -15.34
N HIS A 140 -0.25 -16.37 -14.04
CA HIS A 140 0.69 -15.38 -13.52
C HIS A 140 2.16 -15.87 -13.64
N ASN A 141 2.71 -15.79 -14.85
CA ASN A 141 4.04 -16.30 -15.24
C ASN A 141 5.16 -15.95 -14.25
N LYS A 142 5.19 -14.70 -13.76
CA LYS A 142 6.26 -14.26 -12.84
C LYS A 142 6.17 -14.89 -11.45
N ALA A 143 4.96 -15.21 -11.00
CA ALA A 143 4.75 -15.89 -9.72
C ALA A 143 5.20 -17.35 -9.82
N LEU A 144 4.91 -18.01 -10.95
CA LEU A 144 5.38 -19.36 -11.24
C LEU A 144 6.92 -19.43 -11.32
N GLU A 145 7.54 -18.49 -12.03
CA GLU A 145 9.00 -18.40 -12.11
C GLU A 145 9.64 -18.26 -10.73
N LEU A 146 9.16 -17.31 -9.91
CA LEU A 146 9.71 -17.08 -8.57
C LEU A 146 9.42 -18.24 -7.61
N LEU A 147 8.26 -18.89 -7.73
CA LEU A 147 7.92 -20.07 -6.93
C LEU A 147 8.93 -21.21 -7.14
N ASN A 148 9.38 -21.42 -8.38
CA ASN A 148 10.39 -22.43 -8.73
C ASN A 148 11.80 -22.07 -8.25
N ARG A 149 12.05 -20.78 -7.94
CA ARG A 149 13.35 -20.27 -7.45
C ARG A 149 13.44 -20.17 -5.93
N CYS A 150 12.31 -20.28 -5.23
CA CYS A 150 12.25 -20.37 -3.76
C CYS A 150 12.60 -21.79 -3.30
#